data_AF-A0A8T6M2J6-F1
#
_entry.id   AF-A0A8T6M2J6-F1
#
_cell.length_a   1.000
_cell.length_b   1.000
_cell.length_c   1.000
_cell.angle_alpha   90.00
_cell.angle_beta   90.00
_cell.angle_gamma   90.00
#
_symmetry.space_group_name_H-M   'P 1'
#
loop_
_entity.id
_entity.type
_entity.pdbx_description
1 polymer ?
#
loop_
_entity_poly.entity_id
_entity_poly.type
_entity_poly.pdbx_seq_one_letter_code
_entity_poly.pdbx_strand_id
1 'polypeptide(L)'
;MVKFYGVSTDRNTYYGFDNPLEIPACELDNLKEILSPYIPKEDLKKVPKINTELVNGVLMPVGYRVVNANGLTSLGLRNNPNILSYPFNEWYTLPEGWVEPGPQDWGGVSISRNEGKVNWMQKYMKEKHNMETRVFKTAFEDIVHHKEWRIKTNKLLMFEEIFFKK
;
A
#
# COMPACT_ATOMS: atom_id res chain seq x y z
N MET A 1 -6.60 -4.36 -15.15
CA MET A 1 -5.14 -4.60 -15.10
C MET A 1 -4.56 -3.71 -14.02
N VAL A 2 -3.57 -4.20 -13.27
CA VAL A 2 -2.81 -3.44 -12.28
C VAL A 2 -1.39 -3.24 -12.83
N LYS A 3 -0.88 -2.01 -12.84
CA LYS A 3 0.52 -1.77 -13.20
C LYS A 3 1.41 -1.99 -12.00
N PHE A 4 2.44 -2.82 -12.16
CA PHE A 4 3.40 -3.16 -11.11
C PHE A 4 4.79 -2.64 -11.50
N TYR A 5 5.31 -1.67 -10.75
CA TYR A 5 6.53 -0.95 -11.09
C TYR A 5 7.79 -1.48 -10.41
N GLY A 6 7.64 -2.23 -9.31
CA GLY A 6 8.80 -2.85 -8.67
C GLY A 6 8.58 -3.29 -7.23
N VAL A 7 9.54 -4.05 -6.73
CA VAL A 7 9.48 -4.71 -5.42
C VAL A 7 10.81 -4.64 -4.69
N SER A 8 10.78 -4.38 -3.39
CA SER A 8 11.91 -4.58 -2.50
C SER A 8 11.74 -5.87 -1.71
N THR A 9 12.75 -6.72 -1.75
CA THR A 9 12.78 -8.01 -1.02
C THR A 9 13.43 -7.87 0.35
N ASP A 10 14.22 -6.82 0.57
CA ASP A 10 14.74 -6.41 1.88
C ASP A 10 15.04 -4.90 1.94
N ARG A 11 15.98 -4.47 2.78
CA ARG A 11 16.35 -3.05 2.92
C ARG A 11 17.29 -2.57 1.82
N ASN A 12 18.08 -3.46 1.23
CA ASN A 12 19.16 -3.13 0.30
C ASN A 12 18.84 -3.56 -1.13
N THR A 13 17.84 -4.42 -1.31
CA THR A 13 17.50 -5.02 -2.59
C THR A 13 16.18 -4.48 -3.13
N TYR A 14 16.23 -3.89 -4.32
CA TYR A 14 15.08 -3.38 -5.08
C TYR A 14 15.17 -3.83 -6.53
N TYR A 15 14.06 -4.38 -7.03
CA TYR A 15 13.85 -4.75 -8.42
C TYR A 15 12.83 -3.78 -9.01
N GLY A 16 13.29 -2.82 -9.81
CA GLY A 16 12.44 -1.93 -10.59
C GLY A 16 12.25 -2.47 -12.00
N PHE A 17 11.15 -2.05 -12.64
CA PHE A 17 10.85 -2.40 -14.03
C PHE A 17 10.80 -1.13 -14.88
N ASP A 18 11.60 -1.08 -15.94
CA ASP A 18 11.64 0.08 -16.87
C ASP A 18 10.26 0.34 -17.49
N ASN A 19 9.54 -0.75 -17.79
CA ASN A 19 8.12 -0.72 -18.12
C ASN A 19 7.35 -1.48 -17.04
N PRO A 20 6.26 -0.94 -16.49
CA PRO A 20 5.50 -1.65 -15.47
C PRO A 20 4.93 -2.95 -16.03
N LEU A 21 4.97 -4.01 -15.21
CA LEU A 21 4.27 -5.25 -15.54
C LEU A 21 2.77 -5.00 -15.42
N GLU A 22 2.01 -5.39 -16.43
CA GLU A 22 0.55 -5.34 -16.38
C GLU A 22 0.02 -6.69 -15.89
N ILE A 23 -0.52 -6.70 -14.67
CA ILE A 23 -0.95 -7.92 -13.99
C ILE A 23 -2.48 -7.87 -13.80
N PRO A 24 -3.26 -8.87 -14.26
CA PRO A 24 -4.66 -9.00 -13.90
C PRO A 24 -4.80 -9.14 -12.37
N ALA A 25 -5.78 -8.48 -11.76
CA ALA A 25 -5.95 -8.53 -10.30
C ALA A 25 -6.10 -9.98 -9.80
N CYS A 26 -6.75 -10.85 -10.56
CA CYS A 26 -6.93 -12.26 -10.23
C CYS A 26 -5.65 -13.09 -10.22
N GLU A 27 -4.53 -12.60 -10.74
CA GLU A 27 -3.25 -13.32 -10.78
C GLU A 27 -2.26 -12.83 -9.70
N LEU A 28 -2.65 -11.85 -8.89
CA LEU A 28 -1.79 -11.32 -7.82
C LEU A 28 -1.50 -12.33 -6.69
N ASP A 29 -2.30 -13.40 -6.60
CA ASP A 29 -2.05 -14.55 -5.73
C ASP A 29 -0.83 -15.38 -6.19
N ASN A 30 -0.55 -15.38 -7.50
CA ASN A 30 0.57 -16.04 -8.16
C ASN A 30 1.76 -15.09 -8.43
N LEU A 31 1.84 -13.96 -7.71
CA LEU A 31 2.86 -12.93 -7.90
C LEU A 31 4.30 -13.46 -7.97
N LYS A 32 4.64 -14.52 -7.22
CA LYS A 32 5.99 -15.11 -7.25
C LYS A 32 6.31 -15.79 -8.57
N GLU A 33 5.33 -16.42 -9.21
CA GLU A 33 5.49 -17.06 -10.51
C GLU A 33 5.68 -16.00 -11.59
N ILE A 34 4.83 -14.96 -11.56
CA ILE A 34 4.92 -13.79 -12.45
C ILE A 34 6.29 -13.11 -12.35
N LEU A 35 6.81 -12.96 -11.13
CA LEU A 35 8.09 -12.29 -10.89
C LEU A 35 9.31 -13.19 -11.11
N SER A 36 9.13 -14.50 -11.32
CA SER A 36 10.24 -15.45 -11.44
C SER A 36 11.23 -15.19 -12.59
N PRO A 37 10.82 -14.61 -13.74
CA PRO A 37 11.76 -14.23 -14.78
C PRO A 37 12.63 -13.02 -14.43
N TYR A 38 12.22 -12.23 -13.43
CA TYR A 38 12.81 -10.92 -13.12
C TYR A 38 13.59 -10.89 -11.81
N ILE A 39 13.35 -11.85 -10.92
CA ILE A 39 13.86 -11.85 -9.55
C ILE A 39 14.50 -13.21 -9.24
N PRO A 40 15.71 -13.24 -8.65
CA PRO A 40 16.34 -14.48 -8.21
C PRO A 40 15.48 -15.29 -7.23
N LYS A 41 15.61 -16.61 -7.28
CA LYS A 41 14.75 -17.55 -6.53
C LYS A 41 14.81 -17.35 -5.01
N GLU A 42 15.98 -16.98 -4.49
CA GLU A 42 16.24 -16.65 -3.09
C GLU A 42 15.46 -15.41 -2.63
N ASP A 43 15.30 -14.43 -3.50
CA ASP A 43 14.61 -13.18 -3.23
C ASP A 43 13.10 -13.29 -3.46
N LEU A 44 12.66 -14.12 -4.42
CA LEU A 44 11.24 -14.47 -4.60
C LEU A 44 10.60 -15.03 -3.32
N LYS A 45 11.36 -15.76 -2.48
CA LYS A 45 10.85 -16.28 -1.21
C LYS A 45 10.41 -15.15 -0.27
N LYS A 46 11.11 -14.01 -0.32
CA LYS A 46 10.87 -12.82 0.50
C LYS A 46 9.78 -11.93 -0.05
N VAL A 47 9.39 -12.07 -1.33
CA VAL A 47 8.29 -11.31 -1.93
C VAL A 47 6.98 -11.71 -1.25
N PRO A 48 6.31 -10.78 -0.56
CA PRO A 48 5.11 -11.16 0.16
C PRO A 48 3.86 -11.12 -0.73
N LYS A 49 2.76 -11.76 -0.32
CA LYS A 49 1.53 -11.85 -1.13
C LYS A 49 0.70 -10.57 -1.10
N ILE A 50 0.04 -10.25 -2.20
CA ILE A 50 -0.95 -9.16 -2.25
C ILE A 50 -2.34 -9.78 -2.19
N ASN A 51 -3.16 -9.31 -1.26
CA ASN A 51 -4.53 -9.80 -1.10
C ASN A 51 -5.45 -9.09 -2.11
N THR A 52 -6.51 -9.77 -2.52
CA THR A 52 -7.53 -9.23 -3.42
C THR A 52 -8.92 -9.49 -2.88
N GLU A 53 -9.85 -8.59 -3.15
CA GLU A 53 -11.25 -8.68 -2.70
C GLU A 53 -12.19 -8.10 -3.77
N LEU A 54 -13.43 -8.56 -3.80
CA LEU A 54 -14.47 -7.95 -4.63
C LEU A 54 -14.95 -6.65 -3.99
N VAL A 55 -14.65 -5.53 -4.63
CA VAL A 55 -15.05 -4.19 -4.19
C VAL A 55 -15.95 -3.60 -5.27
N ASN A 56 -17.21 -3.33 -4.93
CA ASN A 56 -18.24 -2.88 -5.87
C ASN A 56 -18.37 -3.77 -7.12
N GLY A 57 -18.24 -5.09 -6.95
CA GLY A 57 -18.32 -6.08 -8.03
C GLY A 57 -17.05 -6.24 -8.87
N VAL A 58 -15.97 -5.51 -8.56
CA VAL A 58 -14.68 -5.59 -9.26
C VAL A 58 -13.63 -6.21 -8.34
N LEU A 59 -12.88 -7.21 -8.82
CA LEU A 59 -11.77 -7.78 -8.06
C LEU A 59 -10.60 -6.82 -8.05
N MET A 60 -10.21 -6.36 -6.86
CA MET A 60 -9.19 -5.33 -6.66
C MET A 60 -8.17 -5.78 -5.62
N PRO A 61 -6.90 -5.35 -5.71
CA PRO A 61 -5.95 -5.56 -4.63
C PRO A 61 -6.33 -4.69 -3.42
N VAL A 62 -6.14 -5.25 -2.22
CA VAL A 62 -6.56 -4.64 -0.96
C VAL A 62 -5.49 -4.66 0.11
N GLY A 63 -5.58 -3.70 1.01
CA GLY A 63 -4.80 -3.60 2.22
C GLY A 63 -5.48 -2.66 3.21
N TYR A 64 -4.70 -1.99 4.03
CA TYR A 64 -5.20 -1.14 5.11
C TYR A 64 -4.54 0.24 5.08
N ARG A 65 -5.36 1.28 5.23
CA ARG A 65 -4.89 2.66 5.43
C ARG A 65 -5.17 3.06 6.87
N VAL A 66 -4.18 3.65 7.52
CA VAL A 66 -4.32 4.28 8.83
C VAL A 66 -4.29 5.79 8.64
N VAL A 67 -5.29 6.46 9.18
CA VAL A 67 -5.49 7.91 9.03
C VAL A 67 -5.72 8.56 10.39
N ASN A 68 -5.50 9.87 10.45
CA ASN A 68 -5.88 10.67 11.61
C ASN A 68 -7.40 10.60 11.80
N ALA A 69 -7.85 10.33 13.03
CA ALA A 69 -9.27 10.16 13.34
C ALA A 69 -10.13 11.41 13.07
N ASN A 70 -9.57 12.61 13.26
CA ASN A 70 -10.32 13.87 13.24
C ASN A 70 -10.53 14.45 11.84
N GLY A 71 -9.75 14.02 10.84
CA GLY A 71 -9.82 14.60 9.49
C GLY A 71 -9.60 13.61 8.35
N LEU A 72 -9.47 12.31 8.66
CA LEU A 72 -9.15 11.26 7.69
C LEU A 72 -7.90 11.60 6.85
N THR A 73 -6.91 12.21 7.49
CA THR A 73 -5.69 12.66 6.82
C THR A 73 -4.54 11.67 6.97
N SER A 74 -3.50 11.83 6.16
CA SER A 74 -2.21 11.16 6.35
C SER A 74 -1.63 11.50 7.73
N LEU A 75 -0.81 10.60 8.26
CA LEU A 75 -0.26 10.69 9.62
C LEU A 75 0.89 11.70 9.77
N GLY A 76 1.37 12.31 8.67
CA GLY A 76 2.49 13.27 8.71
C GLY A 76 3.84 12.68 9.14
N LEU A 77 4.00 11.35 9.10
CA LEU A 77 5.25 10.69 9.51
C LEU A 77 6.44 11.09 8.63
N ARG A 78 7.65 11.01 9.20
CA ARG A 78 8.93 11.38 8.55
C ARG A 78 8.99 12.83 8.09
N ASN A 79 8.36 13.73 8.85
CA ASN A 79 8.30 15.17 8.56
C ASN A 79 7.75 15.47 7.17
N ASN A 80 6.82 14.65 6.66
CA ASN A 80 6.18 14.92 5.40
C ASN A 80 5.27 16.16 5.54
N PRO A 81 5.58 17.30 4.88
CA PRO A 81 4.77 18.50 4.99
C PRO A 81 3.42 18.36 4.26
N ASN A 82 3.31 17.39 3.36
CA ASN A 82 2.12 17.18 2.54
C ASN A 82 1.12 16.28 3.27
N ILE A 83 0.28 16.92 4.08
CA ILE A 83 -0.88 16.26 4.72
C ILE A 83 -1.97 16.07 3.67
N LEU A 84 -2.27 14.81 3.36
CA LEU A 84 -3.26 14.42 2.37
C LEU A 84 -4.56 14.06 3.08
N SER A 85 -5.69 14.53 2.57
CA SER A 85 -7.02 14.16 3.07
C SER A 85 -7.62 13.05 2.19
N TYR A 86 -8.17 12.02 2.81
CA TYR A 86 -8.74 10.88 2.09
C TYR A 86 -10.26 10.85 2.27
N PRO A 87 -11.06 10.97 1.20
CA PRO A 87 -12.49 10.76 1.29
C PRO A 87 -12.79 9.28 1.60
N PHE A 88 -13.87 9.05 2.34
CA PHE A 88 -14.39 7.70 2.60
C PHE A 88 -15.38 7.33 1.49
N ASN A 89 -15.34 6.08 1.00
CA ASN A 89 -16.15 5.59 -0.12
C ASN A 89 -15.96 6.30 -1.46
N GLU A 90 -14.87 7.06 -1.61
CA GLU A 90 -14.50 7.67 -2.88
C GLU A 90 -13.05 7.37 -3.24
N TRP A 91 -12.78 7.34 -4.54
CA TRP A 91 -11.43 7.17 -5.05
C TRP A 91 -10.61 8.44 -4.84
N TYR A 92 -9.51 8.31 -4.12
CA TYR A 92 -8.47 9.31 -4.05
C TYR A 92 -7.37 8.99 -5.05
N THR A 93 -7.14 9.87 -6.03
CA THR A 93 -6.06 9.77 -7.01
C THR A 93 -5.00 10.83 -6.71
N LEU A 94 -3.73 10.42 -6.66
CA LEU A 94 -2.62 11.38 -6.59
C LEU A 94 -2.49 12.17 -7.90
N PRO A 95 -2.11 13.46 -7.83
CA PRO A 95 -1.79 14.22 -9.03
C PRO A 95 -0.68 13.57 -9.87
N GLU A 96 -0.79 13.71 -11.19
CA GLU A 96 0.25 13.32 -12.13
C GLU A 96 1.55 14.08 -11.80
N GLY A 97 2.67 13.36 -11.64
CA GLY A 97 3.95 13.91 -11.15
C GLY A 97 4.22 13.74 -9.65
N TRP A 98 3.22 13.36 -8.84
CA TRP A 98 3.43 12.99 -7.43
C TRP A 98 3.70 11.50 -7.22
N VAL A 99 3.66 10.73 -8.31
CA VAL A 99 3.90 9.29 -8.34
C VAL A 99 5.30 9.05 -8.86
N GLU A 100 6.16 8.49 -8.01
CA GLU A 100 7.55 8.15 -8.34
C GLU A 100 7.79 6.68 -7.92
N PRO A 101 7.98 5.78 -8.91
CA PRO A 101 8.38 4.41 -8.66
C PRO A 101 9.69 4.31 -7.89
N GLY A 102 9.78 3.31 -7.02
CA GLY A 102 11.02 3.01 -6.31
C GLY A 102 10.90 2.93 -4.79
N PRO A 103 11.99 2.64 -4.08
CA PRO A 103 11.99 2.37 -2.64
C PRO A 103 11.93 3.60 -1.75
N GLN A 104 11.98 4.80 -2.32
CA GLN A 104 12.00 6.08 -1.62
C GLN A 104 10.72 6.27 -0.80
N ASP A 105 10.80 7.17 0.19
CA ASP A 105 9.71 7.39 1.13
C ASP A 105 8.59 8.31 0.61
N TRP A 106 8.82 8.96 -0.53
CA TRP A 106 7.86 9.78 -1.27
C TRP A 106 7.39 9.08 -2.56
N GLY A 107 6.63 9.79 -3.39
CA GLY A 107 6.23 9.30 -4.72
C GLY A 107 5.03 8.36 -4.73
N GLY A 108 4.15 8.41 -3.74
CA GLY A 108 2.97 7.55 -3.68
C GLY A 108 2.27 7.57 -2.32
N VAL A 109 1.06 7.01 -2.25
CA VAL A 109 0.36 6.78 -0.99
C VAL A 109 0.67 5.38 -0.48
N SER A 110 1.00 5.27 0.80
CA SER A 110 1.36 3.99 1.41
C SER A 110 0.16 3.23 1.96
N ILE A 111 0.05 1.94 1.69
CA ILE A 111 -0.97 1.04 2.23
C ILE A 111 -0.25 -0.06 3.01
N SER A 112 -0.72 -0.35 4.21
CA SER A 112 -0.24 -1.47 5.02
C SER A 112 -0.86 -2.77 4.55
N ARG A 113 -0.08 -3.85 4.49
CA ARG A 113 -0.55 -5.14 3.94
C ARG A 113 -1.20 -6.06 4.96
N ASN A 114 -0.91 -5.88 6.25
CA ASN A 114 -1.38 -6.78 7.29
C ASN A 114 -1.82 -6.02 8.56
N GLU A 115 -2.74 -6.65 9.27
CA GLU A 115 -3.38 -6.12 10.49
C GLU A 115 -2.39 -5.95 11.63
N GLY A 116 -1.40 -6.84 11.78
CA GLY A 116 -0.41 -6.74 12.84
C GLY A 116 0.39 -5.44 12.78
N LYS A 117 0.80 -5.01 11.58
CA LYS A 117 1.51 -3.74 11.37
C LYS A 117 0.60 -2.52 11.53
N VAL A 118 -0.67 -2.66 11.17
CA VAL A 118 -1.68 -1.62 11.41
C VAL A 118 -1.90 -1.39 12.90
N ASN A 119 -2.10 -2.46 13.67
CA ASN A 119 -2.25 -2.41 15.12
C ASN A 119 -1.03 -1.77 15.79
N TRP A 120 0.17 -2.17 15.35
CA TRP A 120 1.42 -1.53 15.80
C TRP A 120 1.43 -0.03 15.48
N MET A 121 1.01 0.37 14.28
CA MET A 121 0.98 1.77 13.86
C MET A 121 0.00 2.60 14.69
N GLN A 122 -1.20 2.09 14.99
CA GLN A 122 -2.16 2.80 15.86
C GLN A 122 -1.58 3.02 17.26
N LYS A 123 -0.98 1.98 17.86
CA LYS A 123 -0.30 2.09 19.17
C LYS A 123 0.83 3.11 19.14
N TYR A 124 1.68 3.04 18.12
CA TYR A 124 2.79 3.98 17.93
C TYR A 124 2.30 5.43 17.82
N MET A 125 1.27 5.70 17.02
CA MET A 125 0.70 7.04 16.87
C MET A 125 0.11 7.56 18.18
N LYS A 126 -0.58 6.71 18.94
CA LYS A 126 -1.14 7.09 20.23
C LYS A 126 -0.05 7.39 21.26
N GLU A 127 0.93 6.51 21.41
CA GLU A 127 1.97 6.61 22.44
C GLU A 127 3.02 7.68 22.14
N LYS A 128 3.43 7.84 20.88
CA LYS A 128 4.52 8.74 20.50
C LYS A 128 4.05 10.11 20.03
N HIS A 129 2.86 10.19 19.46
CA HIS A 129 2.34 11.43 18.85
C HIS A 129 1.04 11.91 19.50
N ASN A 130 0.52 11.20 20.51
CA ASN A 130 -0.80 11.46 21.12
C ASN A 130 -1.91 11.65 20.06
N MET A 131 -1.83 10.88 18.98
CA MET A 131 -2.73 10.99 17.84
C MET A 131 -3.68 9.80 17.81
N GLU A 132 -4.98 10.10 17.84
CA GLU A 132 -6.02 9.10 17.57
C GLU A 132 -6.05 8.74 16.08
N THR A 133 -6.25 7.46 15.80
CA THR A 133 -6.20 6.94 14.43
C THR A 133 -7.38 6.03 14.14
N ARG A 134 -7.84 6.07 12.89
CA ARG A 134 -8.84 5.16 12.33
C ARG A 134 -8.19 4.29 11.27
N VAL A 135 -8.71 3.09 11.09
CA VAL A 135 -8.21 2.11 10.12
C VAL A 135 -9.29 1.80 9.13
N PHE A 136 -8.93 1.78 7.85
CA PHE A 136 -9.83 1.39 6.80
C PHE A 136 -9.22 0.28 5.96
N LYS A 137 -10.00 -0.75 5.61
CA LYS A 137 -9.69 -1.54 4.42
C LYS A 137 -9.76 -0.64 3.22
N THR A 138 -8.79 -0.85 2.34
CA THR A 138 -8.50 0.05 1.25
C THR A 138 -8.20 -0.76 -0.01
N ALA A 139 -8.98 -0.52 -1.06
CA ALA A 139 -8.66 -0.99 -2.40
C ALA A 139 -7.68 -0.02 -3.04
N PHE A 140 -6.84 -0.52 -3.94
CA PHE A 140 -5.89 0.31 -4.66
C PHE A 140 -5.71 -0.14 -6.11
N GLU A 141 -5.11 0.71 -6.94
CA GLU A 141 -4.80 0.38 -8.32
C GLU A 141 -3.32 0.04 -8.44
N ASP A 142 -2.51 0.92 -9.02
CA ASP A 142 -1.16 0.57 -9.41
C ASP A 142 -0.26 0.33 -8.19
N ILE A 143 0.64 -0.63 -8.34
CA ILE A 143 1.66 -1.00 -7.36
C ILE A 143 2.95 -0.28 -7.75
N VAL A 144 3.05 0.98 -7.29
CA VAL A 144 4.21 1.86 -7.52
C VAL A 144 5.46 1.32 -6.82
N HIS A 145 5.29 0.68 -5.66
CA HIS A 145 6.36 -0.05 -4.98
C HIS A 145 5.79 -1.05 -3.99
N HIS A 146 6.28 -2.28 -4.02
CA HIS A 146 5.89 -3.33 -3.09
C HIS A 146 7.01 -3.67 -2.10
N LYS A 147 6.72 -3.74 -0.80
CA LYS A 147 7.69 -4.09 0.26
C LYS A 147 7.02 -4.91 1.36
N GLU A 148 7.83 -5.58 2.19
CA GLU A 148 7.45 -6.49 3.30
C GLU A 148 6.09 -6.19 3.96
N TRP A 149 5.86 -4.95 4.41
CA TRP A 149 4.62 -4.57 5.10
C TRP A 149 3.83 -3.44 4.42
N ARG A 150 4.35 -2.87 3.32
CA ARG A 150 3.84 -1.63 2.72
C ARG A 150 3.77 -1.73 1.20
N ILE A 151 2.74 -1.15 0.63
CA ILE A 151 2.57 -0.93 -0.80
C ILE A 151 2.48 0.56 -1.04
N LYS A 152 3.26 1.12 -1.96
CA LYS A 152 3.01 2.46 -2.49
C LYS A 152 2.09 2.32 -3.71
N THR A 153 1.07 3.16 -3.76
CA THR A 153 0.12 3.22 -4.88
C THR A 153 -0.12 4.67 -5.31
N ASN A 154 -0.60 4.84 -6.53
CA ASN A 154 -1.06 6.12 -7.07
C ASN A 154 -2.49 6.48 -6.63
N LYS A 155 -3.31 5.47 -6.31
CA LYS A 155 -4.74 5.65 -6.13
C LYS A 155 -5.31 4.66 -5.11
N LEU A 156 -6.23 5.13 -4.28
CA LEU A 156 -6.85 4.30 -3.25
C LEU A 156 -8.32 4.62 -3.03
N LEU A 157 -9.06 3.65 -2.49
CA LEU A 157 -10.46 3.77 -2.06
C LEU A 157 -10.58 3.16 -0.66
N MET A 158 -10.85 3.98 0.36
CA MET A 158 -11.19 3.49 1.70
C MET A 158 -12.67 3.11 1.72
N PHE A 159 -13.00 1.84 1.94
CA PHE A 159 -14.39 1.34 1.77
C PHE A 159 -15.00 0.69 3.01
N GLU A 160 -14.20 0.26 3.98
CA GLU A 160 -14.69 -0.36 5.21
C GLU A 160 -13.81 0.09 6.38
N GLU A 161 -14.42 0.63 7.44
CA GLU A 161 -13.70 0.93 8.68
C GLU A 161 -13.52 -0.35 9.51
N ILE A 162 -12.30 -0.57 10.01
CA ILE A 162 -11.95 -1.74 10.79
C ILE A 162 -11.71 -1.36 12.25
N PHE A 163 -12.39 -2.08 13.13
CA PHE A 163 -12.24 -1.97 14.58
C PHE A 163 -11.47 -3.20 15.09
N PHE A 164 -10.20 -3.02 15.43
CA PHE A 164 -9.46 -4.07 16.11
C PHE A 164 -9.92 -4.18 17.56
N LYS A 165 -10.20 -5.41 18.01
CA LYS A 165 -10.48 -5.68 19.42
C LYS A 165 -9.24 -5.27 20.24
N LYS A 166 -9.47 -4.42 21.24
CA LYS A 166 -8.44 -3.95 22.18
C LYS A 166 -7.93 -5.07 23.07
#